data_AF-A0A2D7F4T9-F1
#
_entry.id   AF-A0A2D7F4T9-F1
#
_cell.length_a   1.000
_cell.length_b   1.000
_cell.length_c   1.000
_cell.angle_alpha   90.00
_cell.angle_beta   90.00
_cell.angle_gamma   90.00
#
_symmetry.space_group_name_H-M   'P 1'
#
loop_
_entity.id
_entity.type
_entity.pdbx_description
1 polymer ?
#
loop_
_entity_poly.entity_id
_entity_poly.type
_entity_poly.pdbx_seq_one_letter_code
_entity_poly.pdbx_strand_id
1 'polypeptide(L)'
;MFVSKELTLVLLAVYLIMLILSKQFPMRIFALISHWARWLSFACAFSLMLTFFEWSNRPDWVHFVSGLALWFVLETLFYKISIHMLNISDMELFPKYKHDTNENLWPITKEVLQIKEFLSAEGFKSEEILKAQIVSNITIRQAVFLDDSQKIRLNVLFIPHANHETKLFYSLFSMQTSGETLITDNQNMPFGGYYPENWTVNRFPVCHSLKQLLKKHRELVGEKKEALVALNEDMRTNTNRLQWELEKRNREMGFLKIPDSEDKRRISPEGCFRIWTEMWLLAYFGKTLS
;
A
#
# COMPACT_ATOMS: atom_id res chain seq x y z
N MET A 1 -13.60 26.17 -28.25
CA MET A 1 -13.84 25.69 -26.88
C MET A 1 -12.85 24.58 -26.60
N PHE A 2 -11.90 24.79 -25.67
CA PHE A 2 -10.86 23.78 -25.37
C PHE A 2 -11.43 22.62 -24.54
N VAL A 3 -12.42 22.90 -23.72
CA VAL A 3 -13.17 21.92 -22.93
C VAL A 3 -14.60 21.84 -23.46
N SER A 4 -15.08 20.64 -23.79
CA SER A 4 -16.47 20.43 -24.24
C SER A 4 -17.34 19.77 -23.17
N LYS A 5 -18.65 19.99 -23.24
CA LYS A 5 -19.62 19.35 -22.33
C LYS A 5 -19.60 17.83 -22.51
N GLU A 6 -19.49 17.38 -23.75
CA GLU A 6 -19.41 15.97 -24.13
C GLU A 6 -18.18 15.30 -23.50
N LEU A 7 -17.00 15.92 -23.63
CA LEU A 7 -15.77 15.41 -23.02
C LEU A 7 -15.91 15.30 -21.49
N THR A 8 -16.50 16.32 -20.86
CA THR A 8 -16.70 16.35 -19.41
C THR A 8 -17.62 15.22 -18.94
N LEU A 9 -18.72 14.99 -19.65
CA LEU A 9 -19.65 13.89 -19.37
C LEU A 9 -19.00 12.52 -19.57
N VAL A 10 -18.18 12.36 -20.62
CA VAL A 10 -17.42 11.13 -20.87
C VAL A 10 -16.44 10.86 -19.72
N LEU A 11 -15.65 11.86 -19.31
CA LEU A 11 -14.72 11.71 -18.18
C LEU A 11 -15.43 11.39 -16.87
N LEU A 12 -16.58 12.03 -16.62
CA LEU A 12 -17.41 11.74 -15.45
C LEU A 12 -17.96 10.31 -15.49
N ALA A 13 -18.43 9.85 -16.65
CA ALA A 13 -18.91 8.48 -16.82
C ALA A 13 -17.78 7.48 -16.61
N VAL A 14 -16.59 7.71 -17.17
CA VAL A 14 -15.40 6.88 -16.95
C VAL A 14 -15.03 6.84 -15.46
N TYR A 15 -15.03 7.99 -14.79
CA TYR A 15 -14.80 8.06 -13.34
C TYR A 15 -15.79 7.17 -12.58
N LEU A 16 -17.10 7.32 -12.82
CA LEU A 16 -18.12 6.55 -12.11
C LEU A 16 -18.02 5.05 -12.39
N ILE A 17 -17.83 4.65 -13.64
CA ILE A 17 -17.66 3.25 -14.03
C ILE A 17 -16.44 2.65 -13.34
N MET A 18 -15.29 3.33 -13.42
CA MET A 18 -14.04 2.84 -12.82
C MET A 18 -14.10 2.82 -11.30
N LEU A 19 -14.80 3.77 -10.68
CA LEU A 19 -15.06 3.76 -9.24
C LEU A 19 -15.86 2.52 -8.83
N ILE A 20 -16.91 2.17 -9.57
CA ILE A 20 -17.73 0.96 -9.30
C ILE A 20 -16.88 -0.30 -9.48
N LEU A 21 -16.14 -0.40 -10.59
CA LEU A 21 -15.24 -1.54 -10.86
C LEU A 21 -14.16 -1.68 -9.78
N SER A 22 -13.61 -0.57 -9.28
CA SER A 22 -12.59 -0.59 -8.21
C SER A 22 -13.09 -1.11 -6.86
N LYS A 23 -14.42 -1.09 -6.65
CA LYS A 23 -15.06 -1.65 -5.46
C LYS A 23 -15.40 -3.13 -5.64
N GLN A 24 -15.74 -3.54 -6.86
CA GLN A 24 -16.12 -4.92 -7.17
C GLN A 24 -14.93 -5.84 -7.41
N PHE A 25 -13.85 -5.30 -7.99
CA PHE A 25 -12.66 -6.08 -8.34
C PHE A 25 -11.46 -5.60 -7.52
N PRO A 26 -10.57 -6.53 -7.11
CA PRO A 26 -9.37 -6.17 -6.34
C PRO A 26 -8.38 -5.32 -7.15
N MET A 27 -8.50 -5.31 -8.48
CA MET A 27 -7.56 -4.67 -9.41
C MET A 27 -7.43 -3.15 -9.20
N ARG A 28 -6.25 -2.72 -8.73
CA ARG A 28 -5.93 -1.29 -8.49
C ARG A 28 -5.89 -0.42 -9.75
N ILE A 29 -5.72 -1.00 -10.93
CA ILE A 29 -5.71 -0.22 -12.17
C ILE A 29 -7.01 0.59 -12.33
N PHE A 30 -8.15 0.04 -11.90
CA PHE A 30 -9.43 0.76 -11.90
C PHE A 30 -9.43 1.95 -10.96
N ALA A 31 -8.84 1.82 -9.77
CA ALA A 31 -8.70 2.93 -8.84
C ALA A 31 -7.81 4.04 -9.43
N LEU A 32 -6.69 3.70 -10.07
CA LEU A 32 -5.80 4.67 -10.72
C LEU A 32 -6.52 5.45 -11.81
N ILE A 33 -7.21 4.75 -12.71
CA ILE A 33 -7.98 5.38 -13.79
C ILE A 33 -9.09 6.27 -13.19
N SER A 34 -9.78 5.80 -12.15
CA SER A 34 -10.78 6.59 -11.44
C SER A 34 -10.19 7.87 -10.84
N HIS A 35 -8.99 7.82 -10.25
CA HIS A 35 -8.32 9.02 -9.71
C HIS A 35 -8.03 10.05 -10.80
N TRP A 36 -7.44 9.62 -11.92
CA TRP A 36 -7.18 10.51 -13.07
C TRP A 36 -8.45 11.06 -13.70
N ALA A 37 -9.46 10.22 -13.93
CA ALA A 37 -10.73 10.64 -14.53
C ALA A 37 -11.46 11.66 -13.64
N ARG A 38 -11.41 11.50 -12.31
CA ARG A 38 -11.95 12.48 -11.36
C ARG A 38 -11.19 13.81 -11.40
N TRP A 39 -9.86 13.79 -11.45
CA TRP A 39 -9.05 15.02 -11.52
C TRP A 39 -9.33 15.80 -12.81
N LEU A 40 -9.34 15.09 -13.95
CA LEU A 40 -9.64 15.68 -15.25
C LEU A 40 -11.08 16.18 -15.36
N SER A 41 -12.07 15.38 -14.90
CA SER A 41 -13.47 15.80 -14.92
C SER A 41 -13.73 17.02 -14.05
N PHE A 42 -13.10 17.12 -12.87
CA PHE A 42 -13.17 18.32 -12.03
C PHE A 42 -12.62 19.54 -12.76
N ALA A 43 -11.44 19.43 -13.39
CA ALA A 43 -10.84 20.54 -14.11
C ALA A 43 -11.69 20.98 -15.32
N CYS A 44 -12.28 20.03 -16.05
CA CYS A 44 -13.21 20.33 -17.12
C CYS A 44 -14.48 21.01 -16.62
N ALA A 45 -15.10 20.49 -15.55
CA ALA A 45 -16.29 21.08 -14.95
C ALA A 45 -16.03 22.50 -14.41
N PHE A 46 -14.87 22.71 -13.78
CA PHE A 46 -14.43 24.02 -13.30
C PHE A 46 -14.25 25.02 -14.45
N SER A 47 -13.63 24.60 -15.56
CA SER A 47 -13.50 25.43 -16.76
C SER A 47 -14.86 25.80 -17.34
N LEU A 48 -15.76 24.83 -17.52
CA LEU A 48 -17.11 25.08 -18.03
C LEU A 48 -17.90 26.03 -17.12
N MET A 49 -17.75 25.89 -15.80
CA MET A 49 -18.39 26.77 -14.83
C MET A 49 -17.91 28.22 -14.99
N LEU A 50 -16.59 28.45 -15.06
CA LEU A 50 -16.04 29.79 -15.23
C LEU A 50 -16.47 30.45 -16.54
N THR A 51 -16.49 29.71 -17.64
CA THR A 51 -16.94 30.21 -18.94
C THR A 51 -18.45 30.46 -18.95
N PHE A 52 -19.26 29.56 -18.38
CA PHE A 52 -20.72 29.69 -18.37
C PHE A 52 -21.21 30.88 -17.53
N PHE A 53 -20.59 31.12 -16.38
CA PHE A 53 -20.93 32.26 -15.53
C PHE A 53 -20.19 33.56 -15.87
N GLU A 54 -19.36 33.54 -16.92
CA GLU A 54 -18.55 34.69 -17.36
C GLU A 54 -17.70 35.30 -16.23
N TRP A 55 -17.28 34.48 -15.25
CA TRP A 55 -16.49 34.94 -14.11
C TRP A 55 -15.06 35.34 -14.51
N SER A 56 -14.63 35.00 -15.72
CA SER A 56 -13.29 35.29 -16.20
C SER A 56 -13.23 35.34 -17.73
N ASN A 57 -12.61 36.39 -18.25
CA ASN A 57 -12.38 36.58 -19.69
C ASN A 57 -11.12 35.88 -20.21
N ARG A 58 -10.49 35.03 -19.38
CA ARG A 58 -9.28 34.28 -19.77
C ARG A 58 -9.65 33.11 -20.69
N PRO A 59 -8.70 32.61 -21.51
CA PRO A 59 -8.95 31.45 -22.36
C PRO A 59 -9.29 30.18 -21.56
N ASP A 60 -10.14 29.31 -22.13
CA ASP A 60 -10.60 28.04 -21.52
C ASP A 60 -9.46 27.17 -20.96
N TRP A 61 -8.33 27.07 -21.68
CA TRP A 61 -7.20 26.25 -21.24
C TRP A 61 -6.59 26.76 -19.91
N VAL A 62 -6.65 28.07 -19.65
CA VAL A 62 -6.18 28.68 -18.39
C VAL A 62 -7.10 28.26 -17.25
N HIS A 63 -8.41 28.25 -17.48
CA HIS A 63 -9.38 27.79 -16.49
C HIS A 63 -9.21 26.30 -16.20
N PHE A 64 -8.99 25.48 -17.24
CA PHE A 64 -8.72 24.05 -17.07
C PHE A 64 -7.48 23.80 -16.21
N VAL A 65 -6.35 24.46 -16.52
CA VAL A 65 -5.11 24.33 -15.72
C VAL A 65 -5.31 24.84 -14.29
N SER A 66 -6.08 25.91 -14.12
CA SER A 66 -6.44 26.44 -12.80
C SER A 66 -7.30 25.45 -12.01
N GLY A 67 -8.23 24.75 -12.67
CA GLY A 67 -9.01 23.66 -12.08
C GLY A 67 -8.14 22.47 -11.66
N LEU A 68 -7.15 22.09 -12.49
CA LEU A 68 -6.17 21.05 -12.12
C LEU A 68 -5.36 21.46 -10.88
N ALA A 69 -4.90 22.70 -10.82
CA ALA A 69 -4.14 23.23 -9.69
C ALA A 69 -4.99 23.33 -8.42
N LEU A 70 -6.24 23.77 -8.53
CA LEU A 70 -7.17 23.82 -7.41
C LEU A 70 -7.41 22.42 -6.83
N TRP A 71 -7.66 21.44 -7.70
CA TRP A 71 -7.83 20.05 -7.26
C TRP A 71 -6.57 19.52 -6.56
N PHE A 72 -5.38 19.80 -7.10
CA PHE A 72 -4.11 19.43 -6.49
C PHE A 72 -3.96 20.00 -5.07
N VAL A 73 -4.35 21.27 -4.85
CA VAL A 73 -4.33 21.90 -3.53
C VAL A 73 -5.32 21.22 -2.57
N LEU A 74 -6.55 20.95 -3.02
CA LEU A 74 -7.57 20.29 -2.21
C LEU A 74 -7.14 18.88 -1.79
N GLU A 75 -6.60 18.09 -2.71
CA GLU A 75 -6.14 16.74 -2.42
C GLU A 75 -4.87 16.73 -1.55
N THR A 76 -3.97 17.70 -1.77
CA THR A 76 -2.82 17.92 -0.88
C THR A 76 -3.27 18.25 0.54
N LEU A 77 -4.29 19.10 0.71
CA LEU A 77 -4.85 19.42 2.02
C LEU A 77 -5.45 18.17 2.68
N PHE A 78 -6.21 17.37 1.94
CA PHE A 78 -6.78 16.11 2.43
C PHE A 78 -5.69 15.12 2.90
N TYR A 79 -4.62 14.95 2.14
CA TYR A 79 -3.49 14.10 2.56
C TYR A 79 -2.77 14.66 3.78
N LYS A 80 -2.55 15.99 3.85
CA LYS A 80 -1.97 16.61 5.04
C LYS A 80 -2.82 16.36 6.30
N ILE A 81 -4.14 16.46 6.19
CA ILE A 81 -5.06 16.14 7.30
C ILE A 81 -4.92 14.66 7.68
N SER A 82 -4.92 13.75 6.71
CA SER A 82 -4.79 12.30 6.95
C SER A 82 -3.47 11.95 7.67
N ILE A 83 -2.36 12.53 7.21
CA ILE A 83 -1.04 12.34 7.81
C ILE A 83 -0.98 12.97 9.20
N HIS A 84 -1.58 14.14 9.39
CA HIS A 84 -1.67 14.77 10.70
C HIS A 84 -2.41 13.87 11.69
N MET A 85 -3.57 13.32 11.30
CA MET A 85 -4.35 12.39 12.12
C MET A 85 -3.56 11.12 12.46
N LEU A 86 -2.84 10.54 11.50
CA LEU A 86 -1.94 9.42 11.76
C LEU A 86 -0.86 9.79 12.78
N ASN A 87 -0.24 10.97 12.62
CA ASN A 87 0.90 11.41 13.41
C ASN A 87 0.56 11.68 14.88
N ILE A 88 -0.67 12.13 15.17
CA ILE A 88 -1.17 12.36 16.53
C ILE A 88 -1.89 11.14 17.13
N SER A 89 -2.12 10.09 16.34
CA SER A 89 -2.83 8.91 16.80
C SER A 89 -1.96 8.00 17.67
N ASP A 90 -2.63 7.24 18.54
CA ASP A 90 -1.99 6.18 19.33
C ASP A 90 -1.66 4.92 18.50
N MET A 91 -1.76 5.00 17.16
CA MET A 91 -1.49 3.90 16.25
C MET A 91 -0.04 3.42 16.35
N GLU A 92 0.17 2.14 16.70
CA GLU A 92 1.49 1.52 16.61
C GLU A 92 1.92 1.42 15.14
N LEU A 93 2.82 2.31 14.71
CA LEU A 93 3.40 2.29 13.37
C LEU A 93 4.23 1.02 13.11
N PHE A 94 4.85 0.49 14.17
CA PHE A 94 5.65 -0.72 14.14
C PHE A 94 5.13 -1.72 15.19
N PRO A 95 3.98 -2.38 14.95
CA PRO A 95 3.28 -3.13 15.98
C PRO A 95 3.94 -4.49 16.23
N LYS A 96 3.85 -4.98 17.48
CA LYS A 96 4.41 -6.29 17.84
C LYS A 96 3.43 -7.42 17.56
N TYR A 97 3.90 -8.45 16.86
CA TYR A 97 3.13 -9.63 16.52
C TYR A 97 3.16 -10.65 17.67
N LYS A 98 2.00 -11.25 17.93
CA LYS A 98 1.77 -12.36 18.86
C LYS A 98 1.09 -13.50 18.10
N HIS A 99 1.20 -14.74 18.58
CA HIS A 99 0.42 -15.82 17.98
C HIS A 99 -1.07 -15.54 18.11
N ASP A 100 -1.82 -15.85 17.06
CA ASP A 100 -3.27 -15.89 17.10
C ASP A 100 -3.72 -17.34 17.12
N THR A 101 -4.55 -17.69 18.10
CA THR A 101 -5.19 -19.01 18.22
C THR A 101 -6.48 -19.10 17.43
N ASN A 102 -6.87 -18.01 16.76
CA ASN A 102 -8.11 -17.97 16.00
C ASN A 102 -7.92 -18.63 14.63
N GLU A 103 -8.60 -19.76 14.42
CA GLU A 103 -8.45 -20.56 13.19
C GLU A 103 -9.22 -19.96 11.99
N ASN A 104 -10.21 -19.11 12.23
CA ASN A 104 -11.13 -18.63 11.18
C ASN A 104 -10.76 -17.24 10.64
N LEU A 105 -9.58 -17.11 10.02
CA LEU A 105 -9.17 -15.86 9.34
C LEU A 105 -9.68 -15.74 7.92
N TRP A 106 -9.81 -16.87 7.24
CA TRP A 106 -9.95 -16.93 5.80
C TRP A 106 -11.39 -16.63 5.39
N PRO A 107 -11.65 -15.56 4.63
CA PRO A 107 -12.99 -15.32 4.08
C PRO A 107 -13.44 -16.50 3.23
N ILE A 108 -14.72 -16.86 3.33
CA ILE A 108 -15.30 -17.94 2.52
C ILE A 108 -15.68 -17.38 1.15
N THR A 109 -14.66 -17.11 0.32
CA THR A 109 -14.81 -16.60 -1.05
C THR A 109 -14.09 -17.50 -2.06
N LYS A 110 -14.56 -17.48 -3.31
CA LYS A 110 -13.94 -18.25 -4.41
C LYS A 110 -12.47 -17.87 -4.61
N GLU A 111 -12.14 -16.59 -4.48
CA GLU A 111 -10.78 -16.07 -4.62
C GLU A 111 -9.84 -16.67 -3.57
N VAL A 112 -10.29 -16.72 -2.31
CA VAL A 112 -9.54 -17.32 -1.21
C VAL A 112 -9.31 -18.81 -1.43
N LEU A 113 -10.32 -19.53 -1.92
CA LEU A 113 -10.18 -20.95 -2.23
C LEU A 113 -9.11 -21.18 -3.31
N GLN A 114 -9.12 -20.40 -4.39
CA GLN A 114 -8.12 -20.46 -5.45
C GLN A 114 -6.70 -20.17 -4.92
N ILE A 115 -6.57 -19.24 -3.98
CA ILE A 115 -5.28 -18.95 -3.33
C ILE A 115 -4.81 -20.16 -2.53
N LYS A 116 -5.68 -20.80 -1.74
CA LYS A 116 -5.31 -22.00 -0.96
C LYS A 116 -4.91 -23.16 -1.86
N GLU A 117 -5.66 -23.41 -2.93
CA GLU A 117 -5.32 -24.42 -3.94
C GLU A 117 -3.97 -24.13 -4.59
N PHE A 118 -3.71 -22.86 -4.96
CA PHE A 118 -2.44 -22.43 -5.52
C PHE A 118 -1.27 -22.62 -4.54
N LEU A 119 -1.44 -22.26 -3.26
CA LEU A 119 -0.43 -22.45 -2.23
C LEU A 119 -0.07 -23.93 -2.07
N SER A 120 -1.09 -24.80 -2.01
CA SER A 120 -0.88 -26.24 -1.93
C SER A 120 -0.16 -26.78 -3.17
N ALA A 121 -0.48 -26.30 -4.37
CA ALA A 121 0.15 -26.74 -5.61
C ALA A 121 1.62 -26.29 -5.74
N GLU A 122 1.98 -25.14 -5.17
CA GLU A 122 3.35 -24.61 -5.15
C GLU A 122 4.18 -25.12 -3.95
N GLY A 123 3.63 -26.02 -3.13
CA GLY A 123 4.34 -26.60 -1.99
C GLY A 123 4.46 -25.68 -0.77
N PHE A 124 3.58 -24.67 -0.64
CA PHE A 124 3.53 -23.82 0.55
C PHE A 124 2.75 -24.51 1.68
N LYS A 125 3.37 -24.58 2.85
CA LYS A 125 2.78 -25.09 4.10
C LYS A 125 2.53 -23.95 5.08
N SER A 126 1.39 -23.99 5.75
CA SER A 126 1.04 -23.01 6.78
C SER A 126 1.85 -23.31 8.04
N GLU A 127 2.62 -22.33 8.51
CA GLU A 127 3.42 -22.45 9.73
C GLU A 127 2.69 -21.85 10.92
N GLU A 128 2.37 -20.56 10.83
CA GLU A 128 1.85 -19.81 11.97
C GLU A 128 0.83 -18.75 11.54
N ILE A 129 -0.06 -18.42 12.47
CA ILE A 129 -0.93 -17.25 12.37
C ILE A 129 -0.50 -16.27 13.45
N LEU A 130 -0.26 -15.03 13.01
CA LEU A 130 0.15 -13.93 13.84
C LEU A 130 -0.93 -12.84 13.86
N LYS A 131 -1.04 -12.15 14.98
CA LYS A 131 -1.86 -10.94 15.12
C LYS A 131 -1.05 -9.80 15.72
N ALA A 132 -1.35 -8.60 15.28
CA ALA A 132 -0.79 -7.38 15.83
C ALA A 132 -1.93 -6.36 16.04
N GLN A 133 -1.90 -5.69 17.19
CA GLN A 133 -2.85 -4.63 17.50
C GLN A 133 -2.27 -3.31 17.02
N ILE A 134 -2.99 -2.63 16.13
CA ILE A 134 -2.54 -1.35 15.58
C ILE A 134 -3.07 -0.21 16.44
N VAL A 135 -4.37 -0.27 16.78
CA VAL A 135 -5.07 0.64 17.70
C VAL A 135 -5.98 -0.23 18.57
N SER A 136 -6.45 0.26 19.72
CA SER A 136 -7.29 -0.48 20.67
C SER A 136 -8.41 -1.33 20.04
N ASN A 137 -8.98 -0.89 18.91
CA ASN A 137 -10.10 -1.57 18.24
C ASN A 137 -9.76 -2.18 16.86
N ILE A 138 -8.49 -2.11 16.41
CA ILE A 138 -8.08 -2.63 15.09
C ILE A 138 -6.95 -3.64 15.27
N THR A 139 -7.24 -4.88 14.94
CA THR A 139 -6.27 -5.97 14.89
C THR A 139 -6.02 -6.35 13.45
N ILE A 140 -4.76 -6.31 13.03
CA ILE A 140 -4.34 -6.96 11.79
C ILE A 140 -3.91 -8.37 12.10
N ARG A 141 -4.12 -9.25 11.12
CA ARG A 141 -3.68 -10.63 11.21
C ARG A 141 -2.85 -11.00 10.01
N GLN A 142 -1.95 -11.93 10.18
CA GLN A 142 -1.05 -12.40 9.16
C GLN A 142 -0.94 -13.93 9.24
N ALA A 143 -1.17 -14.62 8.13
CA ALA A 143 -0.85 -16.03 8.01
C ALA A 143 0.53 -16.16 7.35
N VAL A 144 1.38 -17.00 7.92
CA VAL A 144 2.76 -17.23 7.46
C VAL A 144 2.86 -18.62 6.86
N PHE A 145 3.42 -18.68 5.67
CA PHE A 145 3.66 -19.90 4.91
C PHE A 145 5.14 -20.02 4.55
N LEU A 146 5.64 -21.25 4.53
CA LEU A 146 6.95 -21.60 3.98
C LEU A 146 6.78 -22.53 2.79
N ASP A 147 7.64 -22.36 1.78
CA ASP A 147 7.75 -23.35 0.73
C ASP A 147 8.41 -24.64 1.23
N ASP A 148 8.30 -25.72 0.45
CA ASP A 148 8.88 -27.03 0.80
C ASP A 148 10.40 -26.99 1.03
N SER A 149 11.11 -26.03 0.42
CA SER A 149 12.54 -25.85 0.62
C SER A 149 12.90 -24.96 1.82
N GLN A 150 11.89 -24.41 2.50
CA GLN A 150 12.00 -23.47 3.63
C GLN A 150 12.84 -22.23 3.32
N LYS A 151 12.95 -21.82 2.05
CA LYS A 151 13.78 -20.68 1.62
C LYS A 151 12.95 -19.46 1.27
N ILE A 152 11.69 -19.67 0.89
CA ILE A 152 10.75 -18.61 0.54
C ILE A 152 9.63 -18.61 1.57
N ARG A 153 9.52 -17.52 2.29
CA ARG A 153 8.42 -17.25 3.20
C ARG A 153 7.38 -16.36 2.52
N LEU A 154 6.11 -16.74 2.63
CA LEU A 154 4.97 -15.92 2.23
C LEU A 154 4.20 -15.47 3.46
N ASN A 155 3.99 -14.17 3.57
CA ASN A 155 3.06 -13.58 4.51
C ASN A 155 1.80 -13.14 3.78
N VAL A 156 0.65 -13.62 4.25
CA VAL A 156 -0.68 -13.17 3.81
C VAL A 156 -1.25 -12.26 4.90
N LEU A 157 -1.29 -10.96 4.65
CA LEU A 157 -1.81 -9.95 5.56
C LEU A 157 -3.32 -9.73 5.32
N PHE A 158 -4.09 -9.87 6.40
CA PHE A 158 -5.54 -9.69 6.44
C PHE A 158 -5.84 -8.32 7.06
N ILE A 159 -6.35 -7.41 6.23
CA ILE A 159 -6.71 -6.07 6.67
C ILE A 159 -8.24 -5.93 6.65
N PRO A 160 -8.86 -5.65 7.81
CA PRO A 160 -10.30 -5.42 7.86
C PRO A 160 -10.65 -4.15 7.08
N HIS A 161 -11.67 -4.24 6.23
CA HIS A 161 -12.23 -3.12 5.49
C HIS A 161 -13.66 -2.84 5.96
N ALA A 162 -14.25 -1.73 5.49
CA ALA A 162 -15.64 -1.42 5.74
C ALA A 162 -16.55 -2.55 5.23
N ASN A 163 -17.75 -2.69 5.81
CA ASN A 163 -18.75 -3.71 5.46
C ASN A 163 -18.31 -5.18 5.68
N HIS A 164 -17.44 -5.44 6.67
CA HIS A 164 -16.95 -6.77 7.03
C HIS A 164 -16.13 -7.50 5.95
N GLU A 165 -15.73 -6.80 4.89
CA GLU A 165 -14.81 -7.34 3.89
C GLU A 165 -13.38 -7.35 4.42
N THR A 166 -12.61 -8.38 4.09
CA THR A 166 -11.18 -8.47 4.45
C THR A 166 -10.36 -8.42 3.17
N LYS A 167 -9.44 -7.45 3.10
CA LYS A 167 -8.49 -7.34 1.99
C LYS A 167 -7.23 -8.13 2.29
N LEU A 168 -6.74 -8.83 1.27
CA LEU A 168 -5.52 -9.63 1.34
C LEU A 168 -4.37 -8.90 0.66
N PHE A 169 -3.22 -8.89 1.33
CA PHE A 169 -1.95 -8.47 0.75
C PHE A 169 -0.91 -9.55 0.97
N TYR A 170 0.05 -9.63 0.06
CA TYR A 170 1.07 -10.65 0.04
C TYR A 170 2.44 -10.00 0.16
N SER A 171 3.30 -10.59 1.00
CA SER A 171 4.70 -10.21 1.12
C SER A 171 5.55 -11.47 1.13
N LEU A 172 6.43 -11.60 0.15
CA LEU A 172 7.36 -12.71 0.00
C LEU A 172 8.74 -12.30 0.52
N PHE A 173 9.39 -13.19 1.24
CA PHE A 173 10.69 -12.98 1.88
C PHE A 173 11.63 -14.13 1.54
N SER A 174 12.86 -13.79 1.22
CA SER A 174 13.99 -14.73 1.11
C SER A 174 15.22 -14.11 1.75
N MET A 175 16.11 -14.93 2.31
CA MET A 175 17.38 -14.47 2.88
C MET A 175 18.54 -15.10 2.11
N GLN A 176 19.52 -14.27 1.73
CA GLN A 176 20.71 -14.72 1.03
C GLN A 176 21.84 -15.08 2.02
N THR A 177 22.82 -15.85 1.55
CA THR A 177 23.99 -16.25 2.35
C THR A 177 24.82 -15.07 2.87
N SER A 178 24.79 -13.94 2.16
CA SER A 178 25.41 -12.66 2.51
C SER A 178 24.70 -11.92 3.65
N GLY A 179 23.50 -12.36 4.03
CA GLY A 179 22.65 -11.67 5.00
C GLY A 179 21.73 -10.61 4.38
N GLU A 180 21.70 -10.48 3.05
CA GLU A 180 20.72 -9.64 2.35
C GLU A 180 19.31 -10.27 2.43
N THR A 181 18.31 -9.46 2.78
CA THR A 181 16.89 -9.85 2.78
C THR A 181 16.21 -9.33 1.53
N LEU A 182 15.64 -10.24 0.75
CA LEU A 182 14.89 -9.92 -0.46
C LEU A 182 13.39 -9.93 -0.13
N ILE A 183 12.71 -8.83 -0.43
CA ILE A 183 11.28 -8.65 -0.15
C ILE A 183 10.54 -8.31 -1.43
N THR A 184 9.42 -8.97 -1.67
CA THR A 184 8.51 -8.63 -2.76
C THR A 184 7.08 -8.61 -2.26
N ASP A 185 6.43 -7.45 -2.30
CA ASP A 185 5.06 -7.29 -1.80
C ASP A 185 4.13 -6.56 -2.78
N ASN A 186 2.83 -6.62 -2.50
CA ASN A 186 1.82 -5.84 -3.20
C ASN A 186 1.02 -4.92 -2.27
N GLN A 187 1.59 -4.55 -1.12
CA GLN A 187 0.91 -3.69 -0.16
C GLN A 187 0.66 -2.32 -0.80
N ASN A 188 -0.59 -1.85 -0.73
CA ASN A 188 -1.00 -0.55 -1.28
C ASN A 188 -1.23 0.51 -0.19
N MET A 189 -0.37 0.50 0.83
CA MET A 189 -0.36 1.50 1.90
C MET A 189 0.95 2.27 1.82
N PRO A 190 0.93 3.59 2.06
CA PRO A 190 2.15 4.37 2.07
C PRO A 190 3.01 3.94 3.26
N PHE A 191 4.25 3.52 3.01
CA PHE A 191 5.20 3.25 4.07
C PHE A 191 5.89 4.56 4.51
N GLY A 192 6.39 5.33 3.55
CA GLY A 192 7.08 6.61 3.73
C GLY A 192 8.45 6.53 4.40
N GLY A 193 8.72 5.43 5.12
CA GLY A 193 9.94 5.21 5.88
C GLY A 193 11.13 4.75 5.04
N TYR A 194 12.16 4.31 5.76
CA TYR A 194 13.41 3.77 5.24
C TYR A 194 13.50 2.28 5.56
N TYR A 195 13.96 1.51 4.58
CA TYR A 195 14.33 0.10 4.77
C TYR A 195 15.80 -0.01 5.24
N PRO A 196 16.16 -1.07 5.98
CA PRO A 196 17.55 -1.39 6.27
C PRO A 196 18.38 -1.55 4.99
N GLU A 197 19.67 -1.25 5.05
CA GLU A 197 20.56 -1.23 3.87
C GLU A 197 20.77 -2.62 3.27
N ASN A 198 20.71 -3.66 4.09
CA ASN A 198 20.80 -5.05 3.65
C ASN A 198 19.44 -5.60 3.17
N TRP A 199 18.45 -4.74 2.87
CA TRP A 199 17.17 -5.17 2.35
C TRP A 199 16.97 -4.67 0.92
N THR A 200 16.66 -5.57 -0.01
CA THR A 200 16.13 -5.19 -1.33
C THR A 200 14.63 -5.40 -1.32
N VAL A 201 13.86 -4.30 -1.42
CA VAL A 201 12.40 -4.32 -1.34
C VAL A 201 11.79 -3.87 -2.66
N ASN A 202 11.07 -4.78 -3.31
CA ASN A 202 10.34 -4.50 -4.54
C ASN A 202 8.82 -4.55 -4.30
N ARG A 203 8.16 -3.39 -4.33
CA ARG A 203 6.72 -3.27 -4.11
C ARG A 203 5.97 -3.14 -5.43
N PHE A 204 4.93 -3.94 -5.60
CA PHE A 204 4.07 -3.95 -6.78
C PHE A 204 2.59 -3.75 -6.39
N PRO A 205 2.17 -2.53 -5.98
CA PRO A 205 0.80 -2.25 -5.50
C PRO A 205 -0.32 -2.57 -6.51
N VAL A 206 0.01 -2.62 -7.81
CA VAL A 206 -0.93 -2.95 -8.89
C VAL A 206 -0.97 -4.45 -9.20
N CYS A 207 -0.05 -5.26 -8.63
CA CYS A 207 -0.01 -6.71 -8.79
C CYS A 207 -0.94 -7.39 -7.78
N HIS A 208 -2.08 -7.93 -8.25
CA HIS A 208 -3.07 -8.60 -7.38
C HIS A 208 -2.86 -10.10 -7.29
N SER A 209 -2.28 -10.69 -8.33
CA SER A 209 -2.11 -12.13 -8.42
C SER A 209 -0.90 -12.57 -7.59
N LEU A 210 -1.14 -13.37 -6.56
CA LEU A 210 -0.07 -14.01 -5.81
C LEU A 210 0.87 -14.81 -6.73
N LYS A 211 0.33 -15.49 -7.74
CA LYS A 211 1.13 -16.22 -8.74
C LYS A 211 2.11 -15.31 -9.48
N GLN A 212 1.65 -14.13 -9.93
CA GLN A 212 2.52 -13.17 -10.60
C GLN A 212 3.55 -12.57 -9.64
N LEU A 213 3.15 -12.30 -8.38
CA LEU A 213 4.06 -11.78 -7.36
C LEU A 213 5.15 -12.79 -7.01
N LEU A 214 4.81 -14.08 -6.89
CA LEU A 214 5.76 -15.16 -6.67
C LEU A 214 6.74 -15.30 -7.84
N LYS A 215 6.25 -15.20 -9.08
CA LYS A 215 7.11 -15.18 -10.27
C LYS A 215 8.13 -14.04 -10.19
N LYS A 216 7.68 -12.82 -9.88
CA LYS A 216 8.57 -11.64 -9.72
C LYS A 216 9.59 -11.81 -8.60
N HIS A 217 9.19 -12.43 -7.50
CA HIS A 217 10.11 -12.73 -6.40
C HIS A 217 11.18 -13.75 -6.81
N ARG A 218 10.80 -14.81 -7.52
CA ARG A 218 11.75 -15.80 -8.07
C ARG A 218 12.69 -15.18 -9.11
N GLU A 219 12.21 -14.25 -9.93
CA GLU A 219 13.04 -13.45 -10.84
C GLU A 219 14.08 -12.63 -10.07
N LEU A 220 13.67 -11.88 -9.03
CA LEU A 220 14.57 -11.12 -8.16
C LEU A 220 15.65 -12.01 -7.51
N VAL A 221 15.26 -13.16 -6.98
CA VAL A 221 16.21 -14.15 -6.42
C VAL A 221 17.20 -14.62 -7.48
N GLY A 222 16.72 -14.94 -8.68
CA GLY A 222 17.54 -15.41 -9.80
C GLY A 222 18.52 -14.35 -10.33
N GLU A 223 18.12 -13.08 -10.34
CA GLU A 223 18.96 -11.95 -10.76
C GLU A 223 20.19 -11.76 -9.87
N LYS A 224 20.03 -11.97 -8.56
CA LYS A 224 21.10 -11.81 -7.58
C LYS A 224 22.14 -12.94 -7.63
N LYS A 225 21.80 -14.10 -8.22
CA LYS A 225 22.68 -15.28 -8.39
C LYS A 225 23.39 -15.75 -7.11
N GLU A 226 22.78 -15.50 -5.96
CA GLU A 226 23.30 -15.92 -4.65
C GLU A 226 22.42 -17.02 -4.05
N ALA A 227 23.02 -17.91 -3.25
CA ALA A 227 22.28 -18.99 -2.61
C ALA A 227 21.36 -18.44 -1.50
N LEU A 228 20.16 -19.04 -1.40
CA LEU A 228 19.23 -18.75 -0.32
C LEU A 228 19.49 -19.63 0.91
N VAL A 229 19.31 -19.03 2.09
CA VAL A 229 19.39 -19.66 3.40
C VAL A 229 18.01 -20.17 3.80
N ALA A 230 17.97 -21.34 4.44
CA ALA A 230 16.74 -21.89 5.00
C ALA A 230 16.29 -21.06 6.23
N LEU A 231 15.01 -20.74 6.27
CA LEU A 231 14.35 -19.93 7.28
C LEU A 231 13.91 -20.84 8.44
N ASN A 232 14.88 -21.24 9.27
CA ASN A 232 14.67 -22.17 10.37
C ASN A 232 14.31 -21.50 11.71
N GLU A 233 14.24 -20.17 11.74
CA GLU A 233 13.88 -19.38 12.93
C GLU A 233 12.36 -19.38 13.15
N ASP A 234 11.93 -19.35 14.41
CA ASP A 234 10.52 -19.10 14.80
C ASP A 234 9.94 -17.88 14.06
N MET A 235 8.79 -18.06 13.39
CA MET A 235 8.28 -17.06 12.45
C MET A 235 7.87 -15.78 13.15
N ARG A 236 7.27 -15.89 14.34
CA ARG A 236 6.94 -14.72 15.17
C ARG A 236 8.19 -13.94 15.57
N THR A 237 9.22 -14.63 16.05
CA THR A 237 10.48 -14.01 16.49
C THR A 237 11.15 -13.28 15.32
N ASN A 238 11.26 -13.95 14.18
CA ASN A 238 11.79 -13.37 12.95
C ASN A 238 10.99 -12.12 12.52
N THR A 239 9.66 -12.19 12.52
CA THR A 239 8.77 -11.06 12.16
C THR A 239 8.99 -9.86 13.07
N ASN A 240 9.04 -10.08 14.38
CA ASN A 240 9.25 -9.01 15.34
C ASN A 240 10.66 -8.42 15.26
N ARG A 241 11.68 -9.22 14.93
CA ARG A 241 13.03 -8.72 14.65
C ARG A 241 13.04 -7.79 13.44
N LEU A 242 12.43 -8.21 12.31
CA LEU A 242 12.30 -7.38 11.11
C LEU A 242 11.55 -6.06 11.41
N GLN A 243 10.49 -6.13 12.21
CA GLN A 243 9.73 -4.95 12.63
C GLN A 243 10.57 -3.97 13.47
N TRP A 244 11.38 -4.51 14.39
CA TRP A 244 12.29 -3.72 15.21
C TRP A 244 13.42 -3.10 14.41
N GLU A 245 14.02 -3.83 13.45
CA GLU A 245 15.05 -3.30 12.54
C GLU A 245 14.52 -2.12 11.72
N LEU A 246 13.30 -2.24 11.20
CA LEU A 246 12.61 -1.14 10.52
C LEU A 246 12.41 0.05 11.45
N GLU A 247 11.89 -0.16 12.66
CA GLU A 247 11.67 0.93 13.62
C GLU A 247 12.98 1.64 13.96
N LYS A 248 14.03 0.89 14.28
CA LYS A 248 15.36 1.41 14.59
C LYS A 248 15.90 2.25 13.44
N ARG A 249 15.89 1.73 12.22
CA ARG A 249 16.36 2.43 11.02
C ARG A 249 15.60 3.74 10.79
N ASN A 250 14.29 3.73 11.01
CA ASN A 250 13.46 4.91 10.84
C ASN A 250 13.69 5.97 11.94
N ARG A 251 14.08 5.58 13.15
CA ARG A 251 14.57 6.52 14.18
C ARG A 251 15.91 7.14 13.79
N GLU A 252 16.86 6.31 13.34
CA GLU A 252 18.20 6.76 12.93
C GLU A 252 18.16 7.75 11.76
N MET A 253 17.28 7.54 10.78
CA MET A 253 17.09 8.45 9.64
C MET A 253 16.23 9.68 9.95
N GLY A 254 15.80 9.84 11.20
CA GLY A 254 14.94 10.97 11.59
C GLY A 254 13.55 10.93 10.96
N PHE A 255 13.08 9.78 10.47
CA PHE A 255 11.67 9.61 10.06
C PHE A 255 10.76 9.60 11.30
N LEU A 256 11.16 8.86 12.34
CA LEU A 256 10.51 8.87 13.64
C LEU A 256 11.15 9.91 14.55
N LYS A 257 10.31 10.62 15.30
CA LYS A 257 10.75 11.50 16.39
C LYS A 257 11.15 10.68 17.61
N ILE A 258 12.11 11.22 18.36
CA ILE A 258 12.38 10.74 19.72
C ILE A 258 11.13 11.04 20.55
N PRO A 259 10.61 10.08 21.34
CA PRO A 259 9.45 10.31 22.18
C PRO A 259 9.74 11.47 23.14
N ASP A 260 8.93 12.53 23.03
CA ASP A 260 8.96 13.67 23.94
C ASP A 260 7.64 13.68 24.73
N SER A 261 7.70 14.08 26.00
CA SER A 261 6.55 14.14 26.88
C SER A 261 5.51 15.18 26.47
N GLU A 262 5.91 16.23 25.73
CA GLU A 262 5.04 17.33 25.31
C GLU A 262 4.53 17.22 23.86
N ASP A 263 5.35 16.70 22.93
CA ASP A 263 4.96 16.54 21.52
C ASP A 263 4.45 15.12 21.23
N LYS A 264 3.13 14.99 21.09
CA LYS A 264 2.47 13.72 20.70
C LYS A 264 2.82 13.27 19.27
N ARG A 265 3.46 14.10 18.44
CA ARG A 265 3.81 13.76 17.06
C ARG A 265 4.94 12.74 17.02
N ARG A 266 4.69 11.60 16.38
CA ARG A 266 5.62 10.47 16.26
C ARG A 266 6.48 10.51 15.00
N ILE A 267 6.01 11.17 13.95
CA ILE A 267 6.62 11.26 12.63
C ILE A 267 7.15 12.68 12.44
N SER A 268 8.38 12.79 11.96
CA SER A 268 9.02 14.08 11.67
C SER A 268 8.36 14.81 10.49
N PRO A 269 8.60 16.12 10.32
CA PRO A 269 8.13 16.85 9.14
C PRO A 269 8.61 16.22 7.82
N GLU A 270 9.86 15.77 7.78
CA GLU A 270 10.45 15.05 6.65
C GLU A 270 9.71 13.73 6.38
N GLY A 271 9.45 12.95 7.43
CA GLY A 271 8.67 11.71 7.32
C GLY A 271 7.25 11.96 6.82
N CYS A 272 6.59 13.02 7.29
CA CYS A 272 5.28 13.43 6.79
C CYS A 272 5.32 13.78 5.28
N PHE A 273 6.37 14.47 4.83
CA PHE A 273 6.55 14.78 3.41
C PHE A 273 6.77 13.53 2.55
N ARG A 274 7.53 12.55 3.05
CA ARG A 274 7.73 11.26 2.37
C ARG A 274 6.42 10.47 2.27
N ILE A 275 5.66 10.35 3.35
CA ILE A 275 4.33 9.71 3.32
C ILE A 275 3.43 10.41 2.32
N TRP A 276 3.38 11.75 2.33
CA TRP A 276 2.60 12.53 1.37
C TRP A 276 3.00 12.23 -0.09
N THR A 277 4.30 12.16 -0.37
CA THR A 277 4.80 11.84 -1.71
C THR A 277 4.39 10.42 -2.13
N GLU A 278 4.53 9.44 -1.25
CA GLU A 278 4.11 8.07 -1.54
C GLU A 278 2.60 7.93 -1.72
N MET A 279 1.79 8.68 -0.97
CA MET A 279 0.34 8.72 -1.18
C MET A 279 -0.03 9.19 -2.59
N TRP A 280 0.65 10.21 -3.11
CA TRP A 280 0.48 10.66 -4.50
C TRP A 280 0.92 9.60 -5.50
N LEU A 281 2.10 9.00 -5.30
CA LEU A 281 2.63 7.97 -6.20
C LEU A 281 1.72 6.73 -6.25
N LEU A 282 1.20 6.29 -5.10
CA LEU A 282 0.27 5.18 -5.02
C LEU A 282 -1.08 5.51 -5.69
N ALA A 283 -1.64 6.69 -5.42
CA ALA A 283 -2.96 7.07 -5.93
C ALA A 283 -3.00 7.30 -7.45
N TYR A 284 -1.91 7.81 -8.04
CA TYR A 284 -1.89 8.23 -9.44
C TYR A 284 -1.01 7.37 -10.35
N PHE A 285 -0.01 6.67 -9.79
CA PHE A 285 0.93 5.87 -10.57
C PHE A 285 1.00 4.41 -10.14
N GLY A 286 0.42 4.05 -8.98
CA GLY A 286 0.52 2.71 -8.42
C GLY A 286 1.95 2.31 -8.08
N LYS A 287 2.79 3.29 -7.71
CA LYS A 287 4.21 3.13 -7.39
C LYS A 287 4.50 3.56 -5.96
N THR A 288 5.54 3.00 -5.37
CA THR A 288 6.06 3.42 -4.06
C THR A 288 7.27 4.33 -4.24
N LEU A 289 7.68 4.99 -3.17
CA LEU A 289 9.01 5.57 -3.10
C LEU A 289 10.04 4.43 -3.17
N SER A 290 11.05 4.58 -4.03
CA SER A 290 12.24 3.73 -4.10
C SER A 290 13.27 4.16 -3.07
#